data_AF-A0A7S0JJI3-F1
#
_entry.id   AF-A0A7S0JJI3-F1
#
_cell.length_a   1.000
_cell.length_b   1.000
_cell.length_c   1.000
_cell.angle_alpha   90.00
_cell.angle_beta   90.00
_cell.angle_gamma   90.00
#
_symmetry.space_group_name_H-M   'P 1'
#
loop_
_entity.id
_entity.type
_entity.pdbx_description
1 polymer ?
#
loop_
_entity_poly.entity_id
_entity_poly.type
_entity_poly.pdbx_seq_one_letter_code
_entity_poly.pdbx_strand_id
1 'polypeptide(L)'
;DNDSHDGQGGHFPQYEYPGIVHREVDREMARSDGARDGTSASSSASRAPAGVPQLLEMRQAIKEHIQSSSLEVIVVVEGVEPGSSSTFMARHSYIASEIAFDETFAPCMSVASDGAAQLSWDHFHWTRPVPFNSKQIIGASHS
;
A
#
# COMPACT_ATOMS: atom_id res chain seq x y z
N ASP A 1 -55.96 -1.37 -15.59
CA ASP A 1 -54.83 -1.99 -16.31
C ASP A 1 -53.54 -1.52 -15.70
N ASN A 2 -52.88 -2.48 -15.04
CA ASN A 2 -51.70 -2.33 -14.22
C ASN A 2 -50.48 -2.57 -15.12
N ASP A 3 -49.70 -1.54 -15.44
CA ASP A 3 -48.52 -1.66 -16.31
C ASP A 3 -47.26 -1.74 -15.44
N SER A 4 -46.79 -2.97 -15.23
CA SER A 4 -45.60 -3.33 -14.47
C SER A 4 -44.35 -3.17 -15.33
N HIS A 5 -43.50 -2.19 -15.00
CA HIS A 5 -42.15 -2.08 -15.53
C HIS A 5 -41.23 -3.07 -14.81
N ASP A 6 -40.86 -4.14 -15.50
CA ASP A 6 -39.80 -5.07 -15.09
C ASP A 6 -38.44 -4.38 -15.21
N GLY A 7 -37.82 -4.11 -14.05
CA GLY A 7 -36.47 -3.60 -13.94
C GLY A 7 -35.45 -4.69 -14.29
N GLN A 8 -34.79 -4.56 -15.45
CA GLN A 8 -33.63 -5.38 -15.77
C GLN A 8 -32.46 -5.01 -14.85
N GLY A 9 -32.05 -5.98 -14.03
CA GLY A 9 -30.89 -5.87 -13.15
C GLY A 9 -29.61 -5.58 -13.94
N GLY A 10 -28.95 -4.48 -13.61
CA GLY A 10 -27.66 -4.10 -14.17
C GLY A 10 -26.61 -5.15 -13.82
N HIS A 11 -26.04 -5.78 -14.84
CA HIS A 11 -24.87 -6.64 -14.70
C HIS A 11 -23.66 -5.72 -14.48
N PHE A 12 -23.24 -5.54 -13.23
CA PHE A 12 -21.98 -4.86 -12.95
C PHE A 12 -20.84 -5.78 -13.40
N PRO A 13 -19.89 -5.33 -14.24
CA PRO A 13 -18.71 -6.10 -14.55
C PRO A 13 -17.86 -6.26 -13.29
N GLN A 14 -17.51 -7.49 -12.98
CA GLN A 14 -16.62 -7.83 -11.87
C GLN A 14 -15.22 -7.34 -12.24
N TYR A 15 -14.83 -6.17 -11.72
CA TYR A 15 -13.49 -5.62 -11.92
C TYR A 15 -12.50 -6.44 -11.09
N GLU A 16 -11.66 -7.20 -11.78
CA GLU A 16 -10.51 -7.88 -11.19
C GLU A 16 -9.33 -6.90 -11.24
N TYR A 17 -8.76 -6.55 -10.08
CA TYR A 17 -7.58 -5.71 -10.04
C TYR A 17 -6.43 -6.41 -10.76
N PRO A 18 -5.70 -5.73 -11.67
CA PRO A 18 -4.50 -6.31 -12.25
C PRO A 18 -3.53 -6.68 -11.12
N GLY A 19 -2.96 -7.88 -11.20
CA GLY A 19 -1.92 -8.32 -10.28
C GLY A 19 -0.75 -7.32 -10.27
N ILE A 20 -0.03 -7.25 -9.15
CA ILE A 20 1.12 -6.35 -8.98
C ILE A 20 2.07 -6.54 -10.17
N VAL A 21 2.17 -5.51 -11.01
CA VAL A 21 3.07 -5.51 -12.17
C VAL A 21 4.48 -5.27 -11.64
N HIS A 22 5.23 -6.35 -11.45
CA HIS A 22 6.66 -6.26 -11.15
C HIS A 22 7.40 -5.66 -12.35
N ARG A 23 8.21 -4.64 -12.10
CA ARG A 23 9.07 -4.06 -13.14
C ARG A 23 10.08 -5.13 -13.57
N GLU A 24 10.50 -5.10 -14.83
CA GLU A 24 11.42 -6.09 -15.38
C GLU A 24 12.75 -6.14 -14.62
N VAL A 25 13.14 -5.00 -14.04
CA VAL A 25 14.28 -4.82 -13.13
C VAL A 25 14.13 -5.63 -11.83
N ASP A 26 12.90 -5.77 -11.31
CA ASP A 26 12.63 -6.56 -10.09
C ASP A 26 12.82 -8.08 -10.36
N ARG A 27 12.60 -8.53 -11.60
CA ARG A 27 12.81 -9.93 -12.00
C ARG A 27 14.29 -10.30 -12.08
N GLU A 28 15.16 -9.34 -12.39
CA GLU A 28 16.61 -9.60 -12.43
C GLU A 28 17.19 -9.75 -11.01
N MET A 29 16.74 -8.98 -10.03
CA MET A 29 17.14 -9.17 -8.63
C MET A 29 16.66 -10.51 -8.03
N ALA A 30 15.50 -11.01 -8.46
CA ALA A 30 15.01 -12.32 -8.00
C ALA A 30 15.81 -13.51 -8.54
N ARG A 31 16.55 -13.33 -9.65
CA ARG A 31 17.37 -14.39 -10.26
C ARG A 31 18.75 -14.54 -9.63
N SER A 32 19.25 -13.52 -8.93
CA SER A 32 20.55 -13.60 -8.25
C SER A 32 20.51 -14.33 -6.90
N ASP A 33 19.32 -14.52 -6.30
CA ASP A 33 19.16 -15.14 -4.97
C ASP A 33 18.76 -16.63 -5.04
N GLY A 34 19.13 -17.31 -6.11
CA GLY A 34 18.93 -18.76 -6.25
C GLY A 34 19.64 -19.56 -5.16
N ALA A 35 18.83 -20.34 -4.43
CA ALA A 35 19.16 -21.52 -3.61
C ALA A 35 19.58 -21.31 -2.14
N ARG A 36 18.58 -21.33 -1.25
CA ARG A 36 18.70 -22.00 0.07
C ARG A 36 17.52 -22.92 0.30
N ASP A 37 17.73 -24.19 -0.01
CA ASP A 37 16.88 -25.33 0.36
C ASP A 37 17.10 -25.69 1.84
N GLY A 38 16.07 -26.22 2.51
CA GLY A 38 16.21 -26.69 3.89
C GLY A 38 14.93 -26.79 4.72
N THR A 39 14.02 -27.68 4.33
CA THR A 39 12.94 -28.24 5.16
C THR A 39 13.48 -28.81 6.48
N SER A 40 12.85 -28.51 7.64
CA SER A 40 12.62 -29.46 8.76
C SER A 40 11.85 -28.82 9.93
N ALA A 41 10.97 -29.62 10.55
CA ALA A 41 9.94 -29.23 11.49
C ALA A 41 10.34 -29.29 12.98
N SER A 42 9.57 -28.54 13.79
CA SER A 42 9.24 -28.69 15.22
C SER A 42 10.32 -28.45 16.30
N SER A 43 10.07 -27.49 17.18
CA SER A 43 9.67 -27.72 18.58
C SER A 43 9.78 -26.43 19.41
N SER A 44 8.90 -26.35 20.40
CA SER A 44 8.58 -25.23 21.29
C SER A 44 9.73 -24.76 22.18
N ALA A 45 10.03 -23.46 22.16
CA ALA A 45 10.36 -22.67 23.35
C ALA A 45 10.27 -21.18 23.01
N SER A 46 9.50 -20.43 23.81
CA SER A 46 9.42 -18.97 23.76
C SER A 46 10.77 -18.35 24.11
N ARG A 47 11.62 -18.17 23.11
CA ARG A 47 12.84 -17.36 23.19
C ARG A 47 12.53 -16.07 22.44
N ALA A 48 12.69 -14.92 23.10
CA ALA A 48 12.59 -13.64 22.41
C ALA A 48 13.47 -13.71 21.15
N PRO A 49 12.95 -13.37 19.95
CA PRO A 49 13.66 -13.62 18.71
C PRO A 49 14.98 -12.86 18.74
N ALA A 50 16.09 -13.60 18.62
CA ALA A 50 17.42 -13.03 18.50
C ALA A 50 17.44 -12.11 17.28
N GLY A 51 17.56 -10.79 17.50
CA GLY A 51 17.59 -9.80 16.42
C GLY A 51 16.74 -8.54 16.65
N VAL A 52 15.80 -8.54 17.60
CA VAL A 52 14.97 -7.35 17.88
C VAL A 52 15.81 -6.11 18.26
N PRO A 53 16.83 -6.21 19.13
CA PRO A 53 17.68 -5.05 19.45
C PRO A 53 18.43 -4.50 18.23
N GLN A 54 19.01 -5.38 17.40
CA GLN A 54 19.72 -5.00 16.18
C GLN A 54 18.81 -4.34 15.15
N LEU A 55 17.56 -4.81 15.03
CA LEU A 55 16.57 -4.19 14.15
C LEU A 55 16.16 -2.78 14.63
N LEU A 56 16.07 -2.56 15.94
CA LEU A 56 15.78 -1.24 16.51
C LEU A 56 16.94 -0.26 16.28
N GLU A 57 18.18 -0.72 16.51
CA GLU A 57 19.38 0.07 16.25
C GLU A 57 19.49 0.42 14.76
N MET A 58 19.29 -0.55 13.87
CA MET A 58 19.29 -0.33 12.42
C MET A 58 18.19 0.64 12.00
N ARG A 59 16.97 0.51 12.54
CA ARG A 59 15.88 1.47 12.30
C ARG A 59 16.30 2.88 12.70
N GLN A 60 16.90 3.05 13.87
CA GLN A 60 17.31 4.36 14.34
C GLN A 60 18.39 4.97 13.43
N ALA A 61 19.40 4.17 13.06
CA ALA A 61 20.45 4.59 12.13
C ALA A 61 19.88 5.01 10.76
N ILE A 62 18.90 4.27 10.22
CA ILE A 62 18.22 4.63 8.97
C ILE A 62 17.46 5.95 9.11
N LYS A 63 16.70 6.13 10.20
CA LYS A 63 15.94 7.37 10.44
C LYS A 63 16.88 8.57 10.53
N GLU A 64 17.95 8.46 11.31
CA GLU A 64 18.94 9.53 11.47
C GLU A 64 19.65 9.85 10.16
N HIS A 65 20.01 8.83 9.38
CA HIS A 65 20.63 9.02 8.07
C HIS A 65 19.70 9.76 7.11
N ILE A 66 18.44 9.33 7.00
CA ILE A 66 17.45 9.99 6.14
C ILE A 66 17.23 11.44 6.58
N GLN A 67 17.05 11.68 7.88
CA GLN A 67 16.79 13.02 8.43
C GLN A 67 17.98 13.98 8.30
N SER A 68 19.22 13.47 8.38
CA SER A 68 20.44 14.28 8.21
C SER A 68 20.83 14.49 6.76
N SER A 69 20.28 13.70 5.84
CA SER A 69 20.50 13.83 4.41
C SER A 69 19.59 14.89 3.78
N SER A 70 20.01 15.48 2.65
CA SER A 70 19.15 16.30 1.80
C SER A 70 18.33 15.43 0.85
N LEU A 71 17.64 14.42 1.38
CA LEU A 71 16.84 13.49 0.60
C LEU A 71 15.48 14.09 0.21
N GLU A 72 15.10 13.87 -1.05
CA GLU A 72 13.84 14.25 -1.63
C GLU A 72 13.31 13.10 -2.50
N VAL A 73 12.04 12.73 -2.31
CA VAL A 73 11.34 11.70 -3.09
C VAL A 73 10.39 12.38 -4.06
N ILE A 74 10.66 12.26 -5.37
CA ILE A 74 9.78 12.76 -6.42
C ILE A 74 8.78 11.67 -6.81
N VAL A 75 7.49 11.96 -6.65
CA VAL A 75 6.37 11.14 -7.09
C VAL A 75 5.82 11.69 -8.39
N VAL A 76 5.67 10.82 -9.39
CA VAL A 76 5.11 11.16 -10.70
C VAL A 76 3.92 10.26 -10.98
N VAL A 77 2.80 10.87 -11.35
CA VAL A 77 1.60 10.17 -11.83
C VAL A 77 1.37 10.60 -13.28
N GLU A 78 1.40 9.64 -14.18
CA GLU A 78 1.13 9.84 -15.61
C GLU A 78 -0.19 9.19 -15.98
N GLY A 79 -0.89 9.78 -16.93
CA GLY A 79 -2.12 9.21 -17.47
C GLY A 79 -2.46 9.82 -18.82
N VAL A 80 -3.45 9.21 -19.48
CA VAL A 80 -4.05 9.76 -20.69
C VAL A 80 -5.40 10.33 -20.32
N GLU A 81 -5.61 11.60 -20.62
CA GLU A 81 -6.90 12.25 -20.41
C GLU A 81 -7.90 11.75 -21.47
N PRO A 82 -9.05 11.18 -21.08
CA PRO A 82 -9.94 10.48 -22.02
C PRO A 82 -10.55 11.36 -23.12
N GLY A 83 -10.79 12.64 -22.86
CA GLY A 83 -11.47 13.54 -23.80
C GLY A 83 -10.58 14.00 -24.95
N SER A 84 -9.31 14.30 -24.68
CA SER A 84 -8.34 14.84 -25.64
C SER A 84 -7.33 13.82 -26.13
N SER A 85 -7.30 12.62 -25.54
CA SER A 85 -6.25 11.62 -25.72
C SER A 85 -4.84 12.16 -25.44
N SER A 86 -4.73 13.27 -24.71
CA SER A 86 -3.45 13.87 -24.35
C SER A 86 -2.85 13.19 -23.13
N THR A 87 -1.53 13.09 -23.08
CA THR A 87 -0.82 12.64 -21.88
C THR A 87 -0.78 13.78 -20.87
N PHE A 88 -1.18 13.52 -19.63
CA PHE A 88 -0.95 14.42 -18.50
C PHE A 88 0.06 13.80 -17.53
N MET A 89 0.75 14.69 -16.81
CA MET A 89 1.72 14.32 -15.78
C MET A 89 1.51 15.21 -14.57
N ALA A 90 1.22 14.59 -13.42
CA ALA A 90 1.22 15.23 -12.12
C ALA A 90 2.50 14.87 -11.37
N ARG A 91 3.08 15.86 -10.68
CA ARG A 91 4.34 15.69 -9.93
C ARG A 91 4.15 16.23 -8.53
N HIS A 92 4.71 15.53 -7.55
CA HIS A 92 4.79 15.98 -6.17
C HIS A 92 6.10 15.51 -5.55
N SER A 93 6.58 16.19 -4.52
CA SER A 93 7.85 15.87 -3.86
C SER A 93 7.65 15.79 -2.36
N TYR A 94 8.31 14.82 -1.72
CA TYR A 94 8.40 14.72 -0.26
C TYR A 94 9.84 14.86 0.19
N ILE A 95 10.15 15.83 1.05
CA ILE A 95 11.47 15.96 1.67
C ILE A 95 11.58 15.05 2.91
N ALA A 96 12.81 14.82 3.40
CA ALA A 96 13.07 13.95 4.54
C ALA A 96 12.20 14.24 5.78
N SER A 97 11.87 15.51 6.06
CA SER A 97 11.01 15.90 7.18
C SER A 97 9.52 15.60 7.01
N GLU A 98 9.08 15.27 5.79
CA GLU A 98 7.68 14.95 5.46
C GLU A 98 7.42 13.44 5.45
N ILE A 99 8.46 12.62 5.66
CA ILE A 99 8.35 11.17 5.72
C ILE A 99 7.97 10.74 7.14
N ALA A 100 6.72 10.30 7.30
CA ALA A 100 6.23 9.69 8.54
C ALA A 100 6.67 8.22 8.65
N PHE A 101 7.57 7.92 9.58
CA PHE A 101 8.02 6.55 9.83
C PHE A 101 7.08 5.80 10.77
N ASP A 102 6.94 4.49 10.55
CA ASP A 102 6.06 3.62 11.35
C ASP A 102 4.59 4.10 11.34
N GLU A 103 4.16 4.66 10.20
CA GLU A 103 2.79 5.09 9.98
C GLU A 103 2.22 4.47 8.69
N THR A 104 0.89 4.46 8.59
CA THR A 104 0.16 4.07 7.39
C THR A 104 -0.99 5.04 7.15
N PHE A 105 -1.44 5.19 5.91
CA PHE A 105 -2.63 5.99 5.62
C PHE A 105 -3.86 5.43 6.35
N ALA A 106 -4.66 6.32 6.91
CA ALA A 106 -5.96 5.95 7.46
C ALA A 106 -6.90 5.55 6.32
N PRO A 107 -7.83 4.60 6.54
CA PRO A 107 -8.87 4.30 5.56
C PRO A 107 -9.69 5.56 5.26
N CYS A 108 -9.73 5.95 3.99
CA CYS A 108 -10.51 7.10 3.51
C CYS A 108 -11.72 6.70 2.65
N MET A 109 -11.90 5.40 2.40
CA MET A 109 -13.03 4.85 1.66
C MET A 109 -13.92 4.01 2.57
N SER A 110 -15.22 4.09 2.33
CA SER A 110 -16.23 3.27 2.98
C SER A 110 -17.31 2.79 2.02
N VAL A 111 -18.10 1.80 2.42
CA VAL A 111 -19.31 1.41 1.69
C VAL A 111 -20.52 2.12 2.30
N ALA A 112 -21.25 2.88 1.50
CA ALA A 112 -22.48 3.57 1.89
C ALA A 112 -23.65 2.57 2.04
N SER A 113 -24.75 3.03 2.63
CA SER A 113 -25.91 2.18 2.91
C SER A 113 -26.57 1.59 1.64
N ASP A 114 -26.36 2.20 0.49
CA ASP A 114 -26.83 1.75 -0.82
C ASP A 114 -25.83 0.82 -1.54
N GLY A 115 -24.70 0.50 -0.91
CA GLY A 115 -23.62 -0.31 -1.47
C GLY A 115 -22.62 0.47 -2.32
N ALA A 116 -22.76 1.80 -2.46
CA ALA A 116 -21.81 2.61 -3.20
C ALA A 116 -20.49 2.82 -2.44
N ALA A 117 -19.38 2.92 -3.16
CA ALA A 117 -18.11 3.35 -2.56
C ALA A 117 -18.16 4.87 -2.27
N GLN A 118 -17.89 5.24 -1.02
CA GLN A 118 -17.84 6.61 -0.56
C GLN A 118 -16.40 6.97 -0.17
N LEU A 119 -15.90 8.10 -0.67
CA LEU A 119 -14.57 8.63 -0.36
C LEU A 119 -14.72 9.84 0.56
N SER A 120 -13.98 9.85 1.68
CA SER A 120 -13.82 11.01 2.55
C SER A 120 -12.51 11.73 2.22
N TRP A 121 -12.63 12.90 1.59
CA TRP A 121 -11.47 13.75 1.26
C TRP A 121 -10.75 14.28 2.49
N ASP A 122 -11.48 14.52 3.59
CA ASP A 122 -10.89 14.99 4.85
C ASP A 122 -9.88 13.98 5.42
N HIS A 123 -10.11 12.68 5.18
CA HIS A 123 -9.24 11.60 5.64
C HIS A 123 -8.12 11.27 4.65
N PHE A 124 -8.09 11.87 3.46
CA PHE A 124 -7.18 11.48 2.39
C PHE A 124 -5.71 11.60 2.78
N HIS A 125 -5.37 12.63 3.57
CA HIS A 125 -4.01 12.87 4.05
C HIS A 125 -3.73 12.29 5.45
N TRP A 126 -4.72 11.66 6.08
CA TRP A 126 -4.56 11.21 7.45
C TRP A 126 -3.72 9.95 7.52
N THR A 127 -2.88 9.89 8.54
CA THR A 127 -2.07 8.73 8.86
C THR A 127 -2.40 8.22 10.26
N ARG A 128 -2.03 6.96 10.51
CA ARG A 128 -2.13 6.33 11.82
C ARG A 128 -0.85 5.56 12.14
N PRO A 129 -0.43 5.52 13.42
CA PRO A 129 0.72 4.72 13.84
C PRO A 129 0.51 3.23 13.55
N VAL A 130 1.58 2.55 13.16
CA VAL A 130 1.65 1.08 13.07
C VAL A 130 2.83 0.57 13.89
N PRO A 131 2.74 -0.64 14.48
CA PRO A 131 3.87 -1.23 15.19
C PRO A 131 5.10 -1.34 14.29
N PHE A 132 6.28 -1.09 14.86
CA PHE A 132 7.55 -1.35 14.19
C PHE A 132 7.60 -2.82 13.71
N ASN A 133 8.12 -3.04 12.50
CA ASN A 133 8.27 -4.37 11.89
C ASN A 133 6.91 -5.09 11.66
N SER A 134 5.84 -4.31 11.46
CA SER A 134 4.55 -4.85 11.01
C SER A 134 4.73 -5.54 9.66
N LYS A 135 4.52 -6.86 9.62
CA LYS A 135 4.59 -7.66 8.38
C LYS A 135 3.38 -7.47 7.48
N GLN A 136 2.27 -7.04 8.06
CA GLN A 136 1.00 -6.89 7.37
C GLN A 136 0.21 -5.75 7.99
N ILE A 137 -0.40 -4.94 7.15
CA ILE A 137 -1.37 -3.91 7.53
C ILE A 137 -2.68 -4.36 6.92
N ILE A 138 -3.63 -4.77 7.75
CA ILE A 138 -4.97 -5.14 7.29
C ILE A 138 -5.80 -3.87 7.25
N GLY A 139 -6.24 -3.47 6.05
CA GLY A 139 -7.27 -2.44 5.90
C GLY A 139 -8.53 -2.91 6.62
N ALA A 140 -9.19 -2.04 7.39
CA ALA A 140 -10.41 -2.41 8.07
C ALA A 140 -11.45 -2.83 7.02
N SER A 141 -11.64 -4.13 6.83
CA SER A 141 -12.76 -4.68 6.08
C SER A 141 -14.02 -4.38 6.88
N HIS A 142 -14.97 -3.69 6.25
CA HIS A 142 -16.27 -3.40 6.83
C HIS A 142 -16.91 -4.68 7.41
N SER A 143 -17.26 -4.63 8.70
CA SER A 143 -18.28 -5.47 9.32
C SER A 143 -19.67 -4.92 9.03
#